data_AF-A0AAW7YD94-F1
#
_entry.id   AF-A0AAW7YD94-F1
#
_cell.length_a   1.000
_cell.length_b   1.000
_cell.length_c   1.000
_cell.angle_alpha   90.00
_cell.angle_beta   90.00
_cell.angle_gamma   90.00
#
_symmetry.space_group_name_H-M   'P 1'
#
loop_
_entity.id
_entity.type
_entity.pdbx_description
1 polymer ?
#
loop_
_entity_poly.entity_id
_entity_poly.type
_entity_poly.pdbx_seq_one_letter_code
_entity_poly.pdbx_strand_id
1 'polypeptide(L)'
;MSIFSDFLSNKWEKVKSVGKALLKSFNPFLDNEYKNSSLEDRGRFESEIQRVANDNTLDHEYRMEAKRALVKIESFRHAEELARIEGTTKITIAHIEATRDVVLAKIDILKTNIVGCRKKEVALIDAIGQSPELVDKFLNILDSTSLEIKESESNLTTYSHELTTLINISKSNARGIQLLPEPSTATKKKRTRVRTRAKRTVV
;
A
#
# COMPACT_ATOMS: atom_id res chain seq x y z
N MET A 1 10.66 -19.64 -29.54
CA MET A 1 11.97 -19.31 -28.94
C MET A 1 11.82 -17.98 -28.23
N SER A 2 12.33 -17.85 -27.02
CA SER A 2 12.16 -16.65 -26.21
C SER A 2 13.39 -15.76 -26.30
N ILE A 3 13.16 -14.53 -26.75
CA ILE A 3 14.20 -13.53 -26.96
C ILE A 3 14.83 -13.14 -25.61
N PHE A 4 14.01 -13.09 -24.56
CA PHE A 4 14.42 -12.77 -23.20
C PHE A 4 15.44 -13.78 -22.62
N SER A 5 15.12 -15.09 -22.66
CA SER A 5 16.01 -16.15 -22.17
C SER A 5 17.30 -16.24 -22.99
N ASP A 6 17.18 -16.09 -24.31
CA ASP A 6 18.33 -16.19 -25.22
C ASP A 6 19.30 -15.04 -25.00
N PHE A 7 18.79 -13.85 -24.67
CA PHE A 7 19.61 -12.70 -24.31
C PHE A 7 20.29 -12.86 -22.93
N LEU A 8 19.55 -13.31 -21.91
CA LEU A 8 20.12 -13.54 -20.57
C LEU A 8 21.17 -14.65 -20.53
N SER A 9 21.09 -15.60 -21.46
CA SER A 9 22.05 -16.72 -21.53
C SER A 9 23.42 -16.34 -22.14
N ASN A 10 23.63 -15.08 -22.51
CA ASN A 10 24.83 -14.56 -23.19
C ASN A 10 25.24 -15.29 -24.48
N LYS A 11 24.37 -16.17 -25.02
CA LYS A 11 24.65 -16.92 -26.26
C LYS A 11 24.86 -15.98 -27.46
N TRP A 12 24.27 -14.79 -27.41
CA TRP A 12 24.38 -13.76 -28.43
C TRP A 12 25.77 -13.09 -28.49
N GLU A 13 26.57 -13.13 -27.43
CA GLU A 13 27.90 -12.48 -27.41
C GLU A 13 28.86 -13.11 -28.43
N LYS A 14 28.68 -14.40 -28.72
CA LYS A 14 29.49 -15.13 -29.70
C LYS A 14 29.16 -14.75 -31.14
N VAL A 15 27.97 -14.20 -31.39
CA VAL A 15 27.48 -13.84 -32.73
C VAL A 15 26.75 -12.50 -32.66
N LYS A 16 27.49 -11.39 -32.81
CA LYS A 16 26.96 -10.01 -32.70
C LYS A 16 25.72 -9.75 -33.57
N SER A 17 25.63 -10.34 -34.76
CA SER A 17 24.46 -10.22 -35.64
C SER A 17 23.18 -10.84 -35.06
N VAL A 18 23.31 -11.93 -34.31
CA VAL A 18 22.19 -12.58 -33.60
C VAL A 18 21.71 -11.69 -32.46
N GLY A 19 22.62 -11.15 -31.67
CA GLY A 19 22.27 -10.23 -30.59
C GLY A 19 21.57 -8.95 -31.07
N LYS A 20 22.01 -8.39 -32.20
CA LYS A 20 21.32 -7.25 -32.84
C LYS A 20 19.91 -7.61 -33.32
N ALA A 21 19.74 -8.77 -33.94
CA ALA A 21 18.43 -9.24 -34.38
C ALA A 21 17.47 -9.45 -33.19
N LEU A 22 17.97 -10.02 -32.09
CA LEU A 22 17.22 -10.20 -30.84
C LEU A 22 16.75 -8.87 -30.24
N LEU A 23 17.62 -7.86 -30.17
CA LEU A 23 17.23 -6.52 -29.66
C LEU A 23 16.20 -5.84 -30.56
N LYS A 24 16.34 -6.00 -31.88
CA LYS A 24 15.41 -5.42 -32.85
C LYS A 24 14.01 -6.04 -32.73
N SER A 25 13.93 -7.36 -32.55
CA SER A 25 12.68 -8.09 -32.40
C SER A 25 12.09 -8.03 -30.99
N PHE A 26 12.89 -7.64 -29.99
CA PHE A 26 12.41 -7.51 -28.62
C PHE A 26 11.29 -6.46 -28.49
N ASN A 27 10.20 -6.86 -27.85
CA ASN A 27 9.08 -6.01 -27.50
C ASN A 27 8.50 -6.43 -26.14
N PRO A 28 8.69 -5.63 -25.08
CA PRO A 28 8.21 -5.98 -23.73
C PRO A 28 6.68 -6.06 -23.64
N PHE A 29 5.95 -5.42 -24.56
CA PHE A 29 4.49 -5.52 -24.62
C PHE A 29 3.98 -6.84 -25.20
N LEU A 30 4.83 -7.63 -25.87
CA LEU A 30 4.44 -8.91 -26.49
C LEU A 30 5.24 -10.10 -25.96
N ASP A 31 6.38 -9.85 -25.32
CA ASP A 31 7.22 -10.89 -24.75
C ASP A 31 6.67 -11.38 -23.40
N ASN A 32 5.97 -12.52 -23.42
CA ASN A 32 5.34 -13.10 -22.24
C ASN A 32 6.36 -13.57 -21.19
N GLU A 33 7.59 -13.89 -21.58
CA GLU A 33 8.60 -14.29 -20.60
C GLU A 33 9.11 -13.07 -19.85
N TYR A 34 9.41 -11.97 -20.55
CA TYR A 34 9.74 -10.69 -19.93
C TYR A 34 8.62 -10.21 -18.99
N LYS A 35 7.35 -10.36 -19.39
CA LYS A 35 6.20 -9.98 -18.54
C LYS A 35 6.06 -10.84 -17.29
N ASN A 36 6.40 -12.12 -17.34
CA ASN A 36 6.19 -13.02 -16.20
C ASN A 36 7.47 -13.23 -15.37
N SER A 37 8.60 -12.71 -15.82
CA SER A 37 9.87 -12.80 -15.11
C SER A 37 9.89 -11.94 -13.85
N SER A 38 10.74 -12.33 -12.90
CA SER A 38 10.94 -11.56 -11.67
C SER A 38 11.51 -10.15 -11.95
N LEU A 39 11.31 -9.21 -11.03
CA LEU A 39 11.91 -7.87 -11.13
C LEU A 39 13.45 -7.94 -11.20
N GLU A 40 14.05 -8.92 -10.53
CA GLU A 40 15.49 -9.17 -10.58
C GLU A 40 15.95 -9.60 -11.99
N ASP A 41 15.21 -10.50 -12.64
CA ASP A 41 15.50 -10.94 -14.01
C ASP A 41 15.34 -9.81 -15.02
N ARG A 42 14.28 -9.02 -14.90
CA ARG A 42 14.07 -7.83 -15.74
C ARG A 42 15.21 -6.82 -15.54
N GLY A 43 15.63 -6.58 -14.30
CA GLY A 43 16.73 -5.68 -13.98
C GLY A 43 18.09 -6.16 -14.51
N ARG A 44 18.35 -7.47 -14.46
CA ARG A 44 19.54 -8.09 -15.08
C ARG A 44 19.53 -7.91 -16.60
N PHE A 45 18.39 -8.19 -17.24
CA PHE A 45 18.23 -8.04 -18.68
C PHE A 45 18.40 -6.58 -19.12
N GLU A 46 17.80 -5.62 -18.41
CA GLU A 46 17.96 -4.19 -18.69
C GLU A 46 19.42 -3.72 -18.51
N SER A 47 20.09 -4.17 -17.44
CA SER A 47 21.50 -3.88 -17.20
C SER A 47 22.39 -4.39 -18.33
N GLU A 48 22.08 -5.56 -18.87
CA GLU A 48 22.81 -6.16 -19.98
C GLU A 48 22.61 -5.38 -21.28
N ILE A 49 21.38 -4.95 -21.58
CA ILE A 49 21.10 -4.07 -22.72
C ILE A 49 21.81 -2.72 -22.54
N GLN A 50 21.83 -2.18 -21.32
CA GLN A 50 22.54 -0.93 -21.01
C GLN A 50 24.05 -1.06 -21.22
N ARG A 51 24.64 -2.20 -20.90
CA ARG A 51 26.04 -2.52 -21.20
C ARG A 51 26.29 -2.49 -22.71
N VAL A 52 25.45 -3.17 -23.49
CA VAL A 52 25.52 -3.19 -24.97
C VAL A 52 25.38 -1.78 -25.55
N ALA A 53 24.43 -0.98 -25.06
CA ALA A 53 24.20 0.38 -25.52
C ALA A 53 25.41 1.31 -25.33
N ASN A 54 26.24 1.03 -24.31
CA ASN A 54 27.39 1.83 -23.92
C ASN A 54 28.74 1.26 -24.39
N ASP A 55 28.76 0.07 -24.99
CA ASP A 55 29.99 -0.58 -25.45
C ASP A 55 30.49 0.02 -26.78
N ASN A 56 31.46 0.92 -26.69
CA ASN A 56 32.07 1.60 -27.85
C ASN A 56 32.82 0.66 -28.81
N THR A 57 33.03 -0.61 -28.46
CA THR A 57 33.63 -1.62 -29.35
C THR A 57 32.61 -2.28 -30.28
N LEU A 58 31.32 -2.04 -30.05
CA LEU A 58 30.23 -2.48 -30.92
C LEU A 58 29.91 -1.44 -31.99
N ASP A 59 29.38 -1.93 -33.12
CA ASP A 59 28.95 -1.04 -34.19
C ASP A 59 27.84 -0.09 -33.71
N HIS A 60 27.77 1.09 -34.34
CA HIS A 60 26.82 2.12 -33.95
C HIS A 60 25.37 1.65 -34.03
N GLU A 61 25.01 0.88 -35.05
CA GLU A 61 23.65 0.40 -35.27
C GLU A 61 23.24 -0.57 -34.16
N TYR A 62 24.13 -1.46 -33.72
CA TYR A 62 23.87 -2.39 -32.63
C TYR A 62 23.65 -1.65 -31.30
N ARG A 63 24.47 -0.64 -31.00
CA ARG A 63 24.25 0.24 -29.83
C ARG A 63 22.92 0.97 -29.92
N MET A 64 22.52 1.42 -31.10
CA MET A 64 21.24 2.11 -31.29
C MET A 64 20.04 1.17 -31.11
N GLU A 65 20.13 -0.09 -31.54
CA GLU A 65 19.09 -1.09 -31.25
C GLU A 65 18.98 -1.39 -29.76
N ALA A 66 20.10 -1.42 -29.03
CA ALA A 66 20.08 -1.53 -27.56
C ALA A 66 19.40 -0.33 -26.91
N LYS A 67 19.72 0.91 -27.33
CA LYS A 67 19.04 2.12 -26.84
C LYS A 67 17.54 2.10 -27.13
N ARG A 68 17.13 1.64 -28.32
CA ARG A 68 15.70 1.48 -28.66
C ARG A 68 15.01 0.45 -27.76
N ALA A 69 15.68 -0.66 -27.46
CA ALA A 69 15.15 -1.67 -26.55
C ALA A 69 14.95 -1.11 -25.12
N LEU A 70 15.89 -0.30 -24.61
CA LEU A 70 15.74 0.38 -23.32
C LEU A 70 14.55 1.34 -23.30
N VAL A 71 14.35 2.14 -24.35
CA VAL A 71 13.18 3.04 -24.46
C VAL A 71 11.87 2.25 -24.45
N LYS A 72 11.81 1.09 -25.13
CA LYS A 72 10.63 0.21 -25.10
C LYS A 72 10.36 -0.33 -23.68
N ILE A 73 11.41 -0.73 -22.95
CA ILE A 73 11.31 -1.19 -21.55
C ILE A 73 10.77 -0.07 -20.66
N GLU A 74 11.33 1.13 -20.78
CA GLU A 74 10.88 2.27 -20.00
C GLU A 74 9.42 2.63 -20.30
N SER A 75 9.02 2.62 -21.57
CA SER A 75 7.63 2.86 -21.99
C SER A 75 6.68 1.81 -21.41
N PHE A 76 7.09 0.55 -21.38
CA PHE A 76 6.32 -0.54 -20.77
C PHE A 76 6.17 -0.35 -19.25
N ARG A 77 7.25 0.03 -18.55
CA ARG A 77 7.20 0.34 -17.11
C ARG A 77 6.24 1.48 -16.80
N HIS A 78 6.23 2.53 -17.63
CA HIS A 78 5.26 3.63 -17.47
C HIS A 78 3.82 3.16 -17.69
N ALA A 79 3.58 2.29 -18.68
CA ALA A 79 2.27 1.70 -18.91
C ALA A 79 1.80 0.81 -17.74
N GLU A 80 2.70 -0.01 -17.17
CA GLU A 80 2.41 -0.81 -15.96
C GLU A 80 2.04 0.09 -14.77
N GLU A 81 2.78 1.18 -14.56
CA GLU A 81 2.50 2.11 -13.46
C GLU A 81 1.16 2.85 -13.66
N LEU A 82 0.85 3.27 -14.88
CA LEU A 82 -0.45 3.87 -15.20
C LEU A 82 -1.61 2.89 -14.95
N ALA A 83 -1.47 1.63 -15.38
CA ALA A 83 -2.48 0.60 -15.13
C ALA A 83 -2.65 0.32 -13.62
N ARG A 84 -1.55 0.35 -12.85
CA ARG A 84 -1.58 0.21 -11.39
C ARG A 84 -2.35 1.36 -10.74
N ILE A 85 -2.06 2.60 -11.13
CA ILE A 85 -2.74 3.80 -10.60
C ILE A 85 -4.24 3.77 -10.95
N GLU A 86 -4.59 3.38 -12.18
CA GLU A 86 -5.99 3.27 -12.58
C GLU A 86 -6.73 2.19 -11.77
N GLY A 87 -6.10 1.03 -11.58
CA GLY A 87 -6.65 -0.06 -10.78
C GLY A 87 -6.85 0.32 -9.30
N THR A 88 -5.87 0.97 -8.68
CA THR A 88 -5.98 1.42 -7.28
C THR A 88 -7.08 2.47 -7.13
N THR A 89 -7.18 3.40 -8.07
CA THR A 89 -8.22 4.44 -8.06
C THR A 89 -9.62 3.83 -8.12
N LYS A 90 -9.85 2.83 -8.98
CA LYS A 90 -11.14 2.12 -9.06
C LYS A 90 -11.51 1.41 -7.76
N ILE A 91 -10.56 0.73 -7.13
CA ILE A 91 -10.78 0.04 -5.84
C ILE A 91 -11.11 1.05 -4.74
N THR A 92 -10.40 2.19 -4.69
CA THR A 92 -10.66 3.25 -3.70
C THR A 92 -12.06 3.85 -3.86
N ILE A 93 -12.50 4.12 -5.10
CA ILE A 93 -13.86 4.64 -5.37
C ILE A 93 -14.92 3.64 -4.87
N ALA A 94 -14.80 2.36 -5.23
CA ALA A 94 -15.74 1.33 -4.78
C ALA A 94 -15.81 1.21 -3.24
N HIS A 95 -14.67 1.37 -2.55
CA HIS A 95 -14.63 1.36 -1.09
C HIS A 95 -15.31 2.57 -0.45
N ILE A 96 -15.15 3.76 -1.06
CA ILE A 96 -15.82 4.99 -0.62
C ILE A 96 -17.34 4.84 -0.78
N GLU A 97 -17.80 4.30 -1.91
CA GLU A 97 -19.22 4.06 -2.18
C GLU A 97 -19.81 3.05 -1.17
N ALA A 98 -19.14 1.93 -0.91
CA ALA A 98 -19.58 0.97 0.08
C ALA A 98 -19.67 1.56 1.51
N THR A 99 -18.71 2.42 1.88
CA THR A 99 -18.71 3.09 3.19
C THR A 99 -19.85 4.10 3.30
N ARG A 100 -20.14 4.84 2.23
CA ARG A 100 -21.26 5.78 2.16
C ARG A 100 -22.59 5.07 2.44
N ASP A 101 -22.82 3.91 1.83
CA ASP A 101 -24.08 3.16 2.00
C ASP A 101 -24.27 2.66 3.44
N VAL A 102 -23.20 2.21 4.08
CA VAL A 102 -23.23 1.81 5.51
C VAL A 102 -23.57 2.99 6.41
N VAL A 103 -22.99 4.17 6.14
CA VAL A 103 -23.29 5.39 6.93
C VAL A 103 -24.75 5.81 6.74
N LEU A 104 -25.27 5.79 5.51
CA LEU A 104 -26.67 6.11 5.24
C LEU A 104 -27.61 5.15 5.98
N ALA A 105 -27.34 3.85 5.96
CA ALA A 105 -28.13 2.85 6.70
C ALA A 105 -28.13 3.13 8.22
N LYS A 106 -26.97 3.49 8.80
CA LYS A 106 -26.89 3.86 10.22
C LYS A 106 -27.69 5.12 10.53
N ILE A 107 -27.67 6.12 9.65
CA ILE A 107 -28.47 7.34 9.79
C ILE A 107 -29.97 7.01 9.82
N ASP A 108 -30.44 6.12 8.95
CA ASP A 108 -31.85 5.76 8.89
C ASP A 108 -32.31 4.96 10.12
N ILE A 109 -31.46 4.10 10.67
CA ILE A 109 -31.70 3.46 11.97
C ILE A 109 -31.83 4.53 13.07
N LEU A 110 -30.92 5.50 13.10
CA LEU A 110 -30.94 6.58 14.09
C LEU A 110 -32.21 7.44 14.00
N LYS A 111 -32.63 7.80 12.78
CA LYS A 111 -33.90 8.52 12.54
C LYS A 111 -35.08 7.72 13.08
N THR A 112 -35.11 6.41 12.81
CA THR A 112 -36.18 5.52 13.29
C THR A 112 -36.23 5.49 14.81
N ASN A 113 -35.07 5.41 15.47
CA ASN A 113 -34.97 5.45 16.93
C ASN A 113 -35.45 6.79 17.51
N ILE A 114 -35.04 7.93 16.93
CA ILE A 114 -35.48 9.26 17.37
C ILE A 114 -37.01 9.40 17.29
N VAL A 115 -37.60 8.97 16.17
CA VAL A 115 -39.07 9.00 16.01
C VAL A 115 -39.75 8.08 17.03
N GLY A 116 -39.18 6.91 17.29
CA GLY A 116 -39.65 5.98 18.34
C GLY A 116 -39.61 6.60 19.73
N CYS A 117 -38.51 7.25 20.11
CA CYS A 117 -38.37 7.94 21.40
C CYS A 117 -39.37 9.08 21.54
N ARG A 118 -39.55 9.93 20.51
CA ARG A 118 -40.56 11.00 20.54
C ARG A 118 -41.98 10.47 20.76
N LYS A 119 -42.35 9.37 20.10
CA LYS A 119 -43.67 8.76 20.31
C LYS A 119 -43.85 8.27 21.75
N LYS A 120 -42.80 7.69 22.34
CA LYS A 120 -42.81 7.29 23.75
C LYS A 120 -42.98 8.50 24.65
N GLU A 121 -42.21 9.56 24.47
CA GLU A 121 -42.32 10.81 25.24
C GLU A 121 -43.71 11.43 25.18
N VAL A 122 -44.33 11.50 24.00
CA VAL A 122 -45.70 12.02 23.84
C VAL A 122 -46.72 11.15 24.58
N ALA A 123 -46.65 9.82 24.45
CA ALA A 123 -47.53 8.90 25.17
C ALA A 123 -47.36 9.00 26.70
N LEU A 124 -46.12 9.24 27.12
CA LEU A 124 -45.72 9.49 28.50
C LEU A 124 -46.36 10.82 28.99
N ILE A 125 -46.25 11.92 28.24
CA ILE A 125 -46.87 13.22 28.58
C ILE A 125 -48.40 13.10 28.66
N ASP A 126 -49.02 12.41 27.71
CA ASP A 126 -50.46 12.14 27.72
C ASP A 126 -50.87 11.35 28.97
N ALA A 127 -50.08 10.35 29.38
CA ALA A 127 -50.33 9.55 30.58
C ALA A 127 -50.19 10.39 31.88
N ILE A 128 -49.21 11.30 31.95
CA ILE A 128 -49.10 12.27 33.06
C ILE A 128 -50.33 13.18 33.10
N GLY A 129 -50.76 13.71 31.96
CA GLY A 129 -51.92 14.60 31.87
C GLY A 129 -53.21 13.95 32.35
N GLN A 130 -53.31 12.62 32.25
CA GLN A 130 -54.46 11.83 32.74
C GLN A 130 -54.36 11.44 34.23
N SER A 131 -53.17 11.44 34.83
CA SER A 131 -52.98 11.08 36.25
C SER A 131 -51.77 11.82 36.87
N PRO A 132 -51.98 12.97 37.54
CA PRO A 132 -50.92 13.83 38.09
C PRO A 132 -50.00 13.15 39.12
N GLU A 133 -50.49 12.09 39.78
CA GLU A 133 -49.74 11.29 40.76
C GLU A 133 -48.57 10.50 40.13
N LEU A 134 -48.54 10.34 38.81
CA LEU A 134 -47.45 9.65 38.10
C LEU A 134 -46.25 10.56 37.82
N VAL A 135 -46.37 11.87 38.01
CA VAL A 135 -45.33 12.88 37.72
C VAL A 135 -44.02 12.56 38.45
N ASP A 136 -44.08 12.20 39.73
CA ASP A 136 -42.88 11.94 40.54
C ASP A 136 -42.12 10.68 40.07
N LYS A 137 -42.84 9.63 39.66
CA LYS A 137 -42.20 8.43 39.06
C LYS A 137 -41.55 8.76 37.72
N PHE A 138 -42.11 9.70 37.00
CA PHE A 138 -41.68 10.06 35.68
C PHE A 138 -40.45 10.97 35.68
N LEU A 139 -40.39 11.92 36.61
CA LEU A 139 -39.19 12.74 36.85
C LEU A 139 -37.99 11.85 37.20
N ASN A 140 -38.19 10.79 37.99
CA ASN A 140 -37.14 9.81 38.28
C ASN A 140 -36.65 9.03 37.04
N ILE A 141 -37.54 8.67 36.12
CA ILE A 141 -37.17 8.00 34.86
C ILE A 141 -36.44 8.98 33.92
N LEU A 142 -36.87 10.24 33.88
CA LEU A 142 -36.20 11.29 33.12
C LEU A 142 -34.77 11.54 33.62
N ASP A 143 -34.58 11.57 34.94
CA ASP A 143 -33.25 11.72 35.55
C ASP A 143 -32.33 10.52 35.24
N SER A 144 -32.85 9.29 35.28
CA SER A 144 -32.05 8.11 34.91
C SER A 144 -31.69 8.11 33.41
N THR A 145 -32.64 8.49 32.55
CA THR A 145 -32.42 8.57 31.10
C THR A 145 -31.42 9.67 30.73
N SER A 146 -31.45 10.81 31.44
CA SER A 146 -30.47 11.89 31.30
C SER A 146 -29.04 11.45 31.67
N LEU A 147 -28.90 10.58 32.68
CA LEU A 147 -27.63 9.95 33.07
C LEU A 147 -27.09 9.01 31.98
N GLU A 148 -27.94 8.15 31.41
CA GLU A 148 -27.55 7.24 30.31
C GLU A 148 -27.13 7.98 29.03
N ILE A 149 -27.78 9.10 28.72
CA ILE A 149 -27.41 9.95 27.57
C ILE A 149 -26.03 10.55 27.79
N LYS A 150 -25.74 11.09 28.99
CA LYS A 150 -24.41 11.62 29.32
C LYS A 150 -23.31 10.56 29.25
N GLU A 151 -23.61 9.34 29.70
CA GLU A 151 -22.68 8.21 29.60
C GLU A 151 -22.42 7.82 28.14
N SER A 152 -23.47 7.80 27.31
CA SER A 152 -23.35 7.56 25.86
C SER A 152 -22.55 8.65 25.14
N GLU A 153 -22.73 9.91 25.53
CA GLU A 153 -21.99 11.06 25.00
C GLU A 153 -20.50 10.97 25.36
N SER A 154 -20.20 10.61 26.61
CA SER A 154 -18.83 10.30 27.09
C SER A 154 -18.18 9.19 26.27
N ASN A 155 -18.90 8.09 26.02
CA ASN A 155 -18.41 6.98 25.21
C ASN A 155 -18.16 7.40 23.76
N LEU A 156 -19.02 8.25 23.18
CA LEU A 156 -18.83 8.79 21.84
C LEU A 156 -17.57 9.67 21.74
N THR A 157 -17.28 10.49 22.76
CA THR A 157 -16.02 11.25 22.82
C THR A 157 -14.79 10.34 22.93
N THR A 158 -14.88 9.25 23.69
CA THR A 158 -13.81 8.25 23.79
C THR A 158 -13.58 7.58 22.43
N TYR A 159 -14.63 7.11 21.75
CA TYR A 159 -14.51 6.53 20.41
C TYR A 159 -13.99 7.52 19.37
N SER A 160 -14.40 8.79 19.45
CA SER A 160 -13.87 9.86 18.60
C SER A 160 -12.36 10.07 18.82
N HIS A 161 -11.90 10.00 20.07
CA HIS A 161 -10.49 10.10 20.42
C HIS A 161 -9.68 8.89 19.92
N GLU A 162 -10.21 7.67 20.07
CA GLU A 162 -9.62 6.44 19.54
C GLU A 162 -9.53 6.46 18.01
N LEU A 163 -10.59 6.87 17.32
CA LEU A 163 -10.61 7.07 15.87
C LEU A 163 -9.57 8.11 15.44
N THR A 164 -9.47 9.22 16.15
CA THR A 164 -8.46 10.27 15.87
C THR A 164 -7.04 9.72 16.05
N THR A 165 -6.83 8.90 17.08
CA THR A 165 -5.54 8.23 17.35
C THR A 165 -5.20 7.22 16.26
N LEU A 166 -6.16 6.41 15.82
CA LEU A 166 -6.00 5.46 14.70
C LEU A 166 -5.74 6.19 13.36
N ILE A 167 -6.40 7.32 13.12
CA ILE A 167 -6.14 8.19 11.96
C ILE A 167 -4.73 8.77 12.03
N ASN A 168 -4.25 9.16 13.21
CA ASN A 168 -2.89 9.67 13.38
C ASN A 168 -1.83 8.57 13.23
N ILE A 169 -2.08 7.35 13.72
CA ILE A 169 -1.21 6.19 13.53
C ILE A 169 -1.13 5.81 12.05
N SER A 170 -2.26 5.76 11.33
CA SER A 170 -2.27 5.49 9.89
C SER A 170 -1.56 6.57 9.08
N LYS A 171 -1.72 7.86 9.43
CA LYS A 171 -0.94 8.97 8.84
C LYS A 171 0.56 8.88 9.17
N SER A 172 0.92 8.43 10.37
CA SER A 172 2.32 8.21 10.77
C SER A 172 2.93 7.04 10.01
N ASN A 173 2.22 5.92 9.86
CA ASN A 173 2.66 4.77 9.08
C ASN A 173 2.77 5.09 7.58
N ALA A 174 1.88 5.94 7.05
CA ALA A 174 2.00 6.46 5.69
C ALA A 174 3.23 7.38 5.49
N ARG A 175 3.68 8.08 6.55
CA ARG A 175 4.96 8.83 6.57
C ARG A 175 6.17 7.94 6.89
N GLY A 176 5.95 6.78 7.51
CA GLY A 176 6.96 5.75 7.79
C GLY A 176 7.40 4.94 6.57
N ILE A 177 6.72 5.08 5.43
CA ILE A 177 7.27 4.74 4.11
C ILE A 177 8.14 5.92 3.61
N GLN A 178 9.02 6.43 4.48
CA GLN A 178 10.20 7.18 4.09
C GLN A 178 11.34 6.18 4.03
N LEU A 179 11.68 5.78 2.80
CA LEU A 179 12.95 5.22 2.35
C LEU A 179 13.80 4.63 3.46
N LEU A 180 13.70 3.31 3.64
CA LEU A 180 14.82 2.53 4.18
C LEU A 180 16.07 2.95 3.39
N PRO A 181 17.11 3.51 4.02
CA PRO A 181 18.37 3.69 3.33
C PRO A 181 18.90 2.30 2.99
N GLU A 182 19.24 2.10 1.72
CA GLU A 182 19.84 0.87 1.25
C GLU A 182 21.03 0.47 2.14
N PRO A 183 21.22 -0.83 2.42
CA PRO A 183 22.39 -1.29 3.16
C PRO A 183 23.64 -1.02 2.32
N SER A 184 24.43 -0.01 2.71
CA SER A 184 25.68 0.33 2.03
C SER A 184 26.60 -0.89 2.03
N THR A 185 26.88 -1.42 0.84
CA THR A 185 27.88 -2.46 0.65
C THR A 185 29.29 -1.88 0.81
N ALA A 186 30.02 -2.47 1.75
CA ALA A 186 31.48 -2.63 1.81
C ALA A 186 32.37 -1.44 2.20
N THR A 187 33.13 -1.66 3.28
CA THR A 187 34.60 -1.70 3.17
C THR A 187 35.21 -2.61 4.24
N LYS A 188 35.81 -3.72 3.78
CA LYS A 188 36.78 -4.52 4.55
C LYS A 188 37.92 -3.62 5.02
N LYS A 189 38.27 -3.63 6.32
CA LYS A 189 39.66 -3.37 6.76
C LYS A 189 40.00 -4.07 8.09
N LYS A 190 40.98 -4.97 7.97
CA LYS A 190 41.94 -5.51 8.96
C LYS A 190 41.39 -6.09 10.27
N ARG A 191 41.35 -7.44 10.31
CA ARG A 191 41.48 -8.24 11.53
C ARG A 191 42.85 -7.98 12.18
N THR A 192 42.86 -7.30 13.32
CA THR A 192 44.00 -7.26 14.23
C THR A 192 43.87 -8.42 15.21
N ARG A 193 44.85 -9.33 15.19
CA ARG A 193 44.88 -10.55 15.99
C ARG A 193 45.31 -10.19 17.42
N VAL A 194 44.36 -10.09 18.35
CA VAL A 194 44.67 -9.94 19.79
C VAL A 194 44.93 -11.33 20.37
N ARG A 195 46.19 -11.62 20.69
CA ARG A 195 46.61 -12.77 21.50
C ARG A 195 46.26 -12.49 22.95
N THR A 196 45.25 -13.16 23.51
CA THR A 196 45.06 -13.24 24.96
C THR A 196 45.87 -14.42 25.50
N ARG A 197 46.90 -14.09 26.27
CA ARG A 197 47.75 -15.03 27.01
C ARG A 197 47.02 -15.41 28.29
N ALA A 198 46.51 -16.64 28.38
CA ALA A 198 46.00 -17.20 29.62
C ALA A 198 47.13 -17.29 30.65
N LYS A 199 47.00 -16.58 31.78
CA LYS A 199 47.86 -16.77 32.94
C LYS A 199 47.47 -18.09 33.61
N ARG A 200 48.43 -19.02 33.61
CA ARG A 200 48.45 -20.21 34.47
C ARG A 200 48.57 -19.72 35.92
N THR A 201 47.59 -20.05 36.76
CA THR A 201 47.76 -20.06 38.21
C THR A 201 48.09 -21.51 38.58
N VAL A 202 49.30 -21.73 39.07
CA VAL A 202 49.73 -22.99 39.67
C VAL A 202 49.68 -22.76 41.18
N VAL A 203 49.16 -23.77 41.90
CA VAL A 203 49.20 -23.89 43.37
C VAL A 203 50.64 -23.90 43.86
#